data_AF-A0A9X7UGX4-F1
#
_entry.id   AF-A0A9X7UGX4-F1
#
_cell.length_a   1.000
_cell.length_b   1.000
_cell.length_c   1.000
_cell.angle_alpha   90.00
_cell.angle_beta   90.00
_cell.angle_gamma   90.00
#
_symmetry.space_group_name_H-M   'P 1'
#
loop_
_entity.id
_entity.type
_entity.pdbx_description
1 polymer ?
#
loop_
_entity_poly.entity_id
_entity_poly.type
_entity_poly.pdbx_seq_one_letter_code
_entity_poly.pdbx_strand_id
1 'polypeptide(L)'
;MNSVRTMIVWASGLIEFLPHREEPDGSIMVCTANGADAIAGLLGVVRDQTVLHDFGDQVGLRVPEIDPARAHIEVGHDDAVDALIDWEEHVRDHLDENLSIDWVRA
;
A
#
# COMPACT_ATOMS: atom_id res chain seq x y z
N MET A 1 -1.86 -0.98 -24.68
CA MET A 1 -2.54 -1.85 -23.70
C MET A 1 -2.55 -1.09 -22.39
N ASN A 2 -3.72 -0.81 -21.82
CA ASN A 2 -3.79 -0.22 -20.48
C ASN A 2 -3.41 -1.32 -19.49
N SER A 3 -2.23 -1.19 -18.89
CA SER A 3 -1.80 -2.09 -17.82
C SER A 3 -2.52 -1.69 -16.55
N VAL A 4 -3.21 -2.65 -15.95
CA VAL A 4 -3.77 -2.50 -14.61
C VAL A 4 -2.77 -3.07 -13.61
N ARG A 5 -2.49 -2.34 -12.54
CA ARG A 5 -1.65 -2.81 -11.44
C ARG A 5 -2.39 -2.68 -10.13
N THR A 6 -2.24 -3.70 -9.30
CA THR A 6 -2.77 -3.74 -7.93
C THR A 6 -1.61 -3.46 -6.98
N MET A 7 -1.80 -2.51 -6.08
CA MET A 7 -0.87 -2.25 -4.99
C MET A 7 -1.39 -2.91 -3.72
N ILE A 8 -0.58 -3.79 -3.15
CA ILE A 8 -0.86 -4.49 -1.90
C ILE A 8 0.10 -3.95 -0.84
N VAL A 9 -0.44 -3.61 0.33
CA VAL A 9 0.36 -3.19 1.47
C VAL A 9 0.13 -4.16 2.62
N TRP A 10 1.21 -4.79 3.06
CA TRP A 10 1.18 -5.82 4.09
C TRP A 10 1.21 -5.19 5.48
N ALA A 11 0.72 -5.90 6.50
CA ALA A 11 0.83 -5.47 7.91
C ALA A 11 2.28 -5.24 8.38
N SER A 12 3.27 -5.84 7.70
CA SER A 12 4.70 -5.58 7.90
C SER A 12 5.18 -4.21 7.37
N GLY A 13 4.29 -3.46 6.71
CA GLY A 13 4.58 -2.21 6.01
C GLY A 13 5.20 -2.39 4.62
N LEU A 14 5.40 -3.63 4.15
CA LEU A 14 5.87 -3.93 2.80
C LEU A 14 4.83 -3.53 1.75
N ILE A 15 5.28 -2.94 0.64
CA ILE A 15 4.44 -2.60 -0.51
C ILE A 15 4.83 -3.46 -1.71
N GLU A 16 3.85 -4.12 -2.32
CA GLU A 16 4.02 -4.91 -3.54
C GLU A 16 3.13 -4.41 -4.68
N PHE A 17 3.70 -4.31 -5.88
CA PHE A 17 2.96 -3.98 -7.11
C PHE A 17 2.83 -5.22 -7.97
N LEU A 18 1.62 -5.79 -8.01
CA LEU A 18 1.35 -7.03 -8.71
C LEU A 18 0.44 -6.81 -9.92
N PRO A 19 0.69 -7.49 -11.05
CA PRO A 19 -0.27 -7.52 -12.14
C PRO A 19 -1.44 -8.44 -11.77
N HIS A 20 -2.62 -7.86 -11.49
CA HIS A 20 -3.90 -8.55 -11.27
C HIS A 20 -3.83 -9.74 -10.28
N ARG A 21 -4.04 -9.48 -8.99
CA ARG A 21 -4.11 -10.52 -7.96
C ARG A 21 -5.27 -10.28 -6.99
N GLU A 22 -5.88 -11.36 -6.51
CA GLU A 22 -6.76 -11.33 -5.34
C GLU A 22 -5.95 -11.09 -4.06
N GLU A 23 -6.60 -10.49 -3.07
CA GLU A 23 -6.00 -10.07 -1.82
C GLU A 23 -5.55 -11.27 -0.96
N PRO A 24 -4.27 -11.35 -0.57
CA PRO A 24 -3.78 -12.40 0.33
C PRO A 24 -4.11 -12.12 1.80
N ASP A 25 -4.32 -13.19 2.58
CA ASP A 25 -4.56 -13.12 4.03
C ASP A 25 -3.44 -12.34 4.76
N GLY A 26 -3.82 -11.39 5.63
CA GLY A 26 -2.89 -10.56 6.40
C GLY A 26 -2.27 -9.39 5.63
N SER A 27 -2.89 -8.98 4.52
CA SER A 27 -2.55 -7.78 3.76
C SER A 27 -3.76 -6.87 3.62
N ILE A 28 -3.52 -5.63 3.22
CA ILE A 28 -4.55 -4.70 2.76
C ILE A 28 -4.28 -4.42 1.28
N MET A 29 -5.25 -4.73 0.42
CA MET A 29 -5.25 -4.20 -0.94
C MET A 29 -5.55 -2.71 -0.85
N VAL A 30 -4.62 -1.85 -1.26
CA VAL A 30 -4.85 -0.41 -1.07
C VAL A 30 -5.56 0.17 -2.29
N CYS A 31 -5.05 -0.12 -3.48
CA CYS A 31 -5.72 0.33 -4.69
C CYS A 31 -5.37 -0.46 -5.97
N THR A 32 -6.23 -0.31 -6.97
CA THR A 32 -6.02 -0.75 -8.35
C THR A 32 -5.96 0.48 -9.26
N ALA A 33 -4.81 0.67 -9.92
CA ALA A 33 -4.60 1.78 -10.85
C ALA A 33 -4.69 1.30 -12.30
N ASN A 34 -5.48 2.01 -13.13
CA ASN A 34 -5.67 1.69 -14.53
C ASN A 34 -5.10 2.80 -15.44
N GLY A 35 -4.13 2.42 -16.29
CA GLY A 35 -3.49 3.34 -17.23
C GLY A 35 -2.20 3.96 -16.69
N ALA A 36 -1.37 4.46 -17.62
CA ALA A 36 -0.01 4.89 -17.29
C ALA A 36 0.03 6.12 -16.37
N ASP A 37 -0.89 7.08 -16.55
CA ASP A 37 -0.93 8.31 -15.76
C ASP A 37 -1.33 8.03 -14.30
N ALA A 38 -2.32 7.16 -14.08
CA ALA A 38 -2.72 6.71 -12.75
C ALA A 38 -1.59 5.97 -12.02
N ILE A 39 -0.89 5.09 -12.73
CA ILE A 39 0.29 4.38 -12.18
C ILE A 39 1.41 5.36 -11.83
N ALA A 40 1.70 6.33 -12.71
CA ALA A 40 2.76 7.31 -12.48
C ALA A 40 2.44 8.23 -11.30
N GLY A 41 1.19 8.72 -11.19
CA GLY A 41 0.74 9.53 -10.07
C GLY A 41 0.84 8.78 -8.74
N LEU A 42 0.34 7.54 -8.70
CA LEU A 42 0.42 6.67 -7.52
C LEU A 42 1.88 6.42 -7.10
N LEU A 43 2.75 6.04 -8.03
CA LEU A 43 4.17 5.79 -7.73
C LEU A 43 4.89 7.05 -7.24
N GLY A 44 4.50 8.23 -7.72
CA GLY A 44 5.05 9.50 -7.24
C GLY A 44 4.78 9.71 -5.75
N VAL A 45 3.50 9.66 -5.36
CA VAL A 45 3.08 9.88 -3.96
C VAL A 45 3.65 8.80 -3.03
N VAL A 46 3.56 7.53 -3.43
CA VAL A 46 4.04 6.40 -2.60
C VAL A 46 5.55 6.49 -2.38
N ARG A 47 6.34 6.85 -3.41
CA ARG A 47 7.79 6.96 -3.29
C ARG A 47 8.22 8.03 -2.29
N ASP A 48 7.49 9.15 -2.23
CA ASP A 48 7.83 10.26 -1.34
C ASP A 48 7.55 9.96 0.13
N GLN A 49 6.72 8.94 0.40
CA GLN A 49 6.28 8.55 1.74
C GLN A 49 6.85 7.22 2.21
N THR A 50 7.69 6.58 1.39
CA THR A 50 8.23 5.26 1.67
C THR A 50 9.74 5.24 1.62
N VAL A 51 10.33 4.31 2.36
CA VAL A 51 11.77 4.08 2.36
C VAL A 51 12.07 2.73 1.75
N LEU A 52 13.20 2.63 1.05
CA LEU A 52 13.69 1.33 0.60
C LEU A 52 14.12 0.51 1.82
N HIS A 53 13.60 -0.70 1.95
CA HIS A 53 13.87 -1.59 3.08
C HIS A 53 14.22 -2.99 2.62
N ASP A 54 15.10 -3.64 3.38
CA ASP A 54 15.46 -5.05 3.20
C ASP A 54 14.65 -5.88 4.21
N PHE A 55 13.73 -6.71 3.69
CA PHE A 55 12.89 -7.60 4.49
C PHE A 55 13.53 -8.99 4.68
N GLY A 56 14.76 -9.19 4.21
CA GLY A 56 15.54 -10.41 4.36
C GLY A 56 15.49 -11.31 3.12
N ASP A 57 14.29 -11.67 2.66
CA ASP A 57 14.07 -12.45 1.43
C ASP A 57 13.77 -11.57 0.21
N GLN A 58 13.34 -10.33 0.43
CA GLN A 58 13.07 -9.35 -0.61
C GLN A 58 13.41 -7.92 -0.21
N VAL A 59 13.72 -7.08 -1.21
CA VAL A 59 13.88 -5.63 -1.06
C VAL A 59 12.63 -4.95 -1.60
N GLY A 60 12.02 -4.08 -0.79
CA GLY A 60 10.74 -3.43 -1.12
C GLY A 60 10.63 -2.01 -0.61
N LEU A 61 9.54 -1.34 -0.96
CA LEU A 61 9.17 -0.06 -0.34
C LEU A 61 8.43 -0.35 0.98
N ARG A 62 8.72 0.46 2.00
CA ARG A 62 8.13 0.35 3.33
C ARG A 62 7.48 1.66 3.78
N VAL A 63 6.30 1.58 4.40
CA VAL A 63 5.70 2.68 5.18
C VAL A 63 6.47 2.83 6.51
N PRO A 64 7.18 3.96 6.74
CA PRO A 64 8.05 4.12 7.92
C PRO A 64 7.32 4.04 9.26
N GLU A 65 6.04 4.42 9.27
CA GLU A 65 5.20 4.51 10.46
C GLU A 65 4.73 3.15 10.98
N ILE A 66 4.84 2.10 10.15
CA ILE A 66 4.47 0.73 10.50
C ILE A 66 5.70 0.00 11.05
N ASP A 67 5.64 -0.42 12.32
CA ASP A 67 6.71 -1.17 12.99
C ASP A 67 6.44 -2.70 12.95
N PRO A 68 7.16 -3.48 12.11
CA PRO A 68 6.97 -4.92 11.97
C PRO A 68 7.48 -5.72 13.16
N ALA A 69 8.24 -5.10 14.08
CA ALA A 69 8.72 -5.75 15.29
C ALA A 69 7.72 -5.64 16.46
N ARG A 70 6.63 -4.90 16.29
CA ARG A 70 5.63 -4.65 17.34
C ARG A 70 4.58 -5.75 17.34
N ALA A 71 4.19 -6.22 18.53
CA ALA A 71 3.18 -7.25 18.66
C ALA A 71 1.81 -6.71 18.21
N HIS A 72 1.25 -7.28 17.12
CA HIS A 72 0.02 -6.84 16.43
C HIS A 72 -1.29 -6.93 17.23
N ILE A 73 -1.27 -7.21 18.55
CA ILE A 73 -2.51 -7.48 19.29
C ILE A 73 -2.41 -6.96 20.72
N GLU A 74 -2.88 -5.74 20.95
CA GLU A 74 -3.50 -5.39 22.23
C GLU A 74 -5.01 -5.59 22.06
N VAL A 75 -5.53 -6.72 22.55
CA VAL A 75 -6.97 -7.05 22.73
C VAL A 75 -7.94 -6.26 21.83
N GLY A 76 -8.11 -6.69 20.58
CA GLY A 76 -9.12 -6.15 19.66
C GLY A 76 -8.72 -4.88 18.90
N HIS A 77 -7.47 -4.43 19.02
CA HIS A 77 -6.92 -3.27 18.31
C HIS A 77 -5.58 -3.66 17.66
N ASP A 78 -5.42 -3.41 16.36
CA ASP A 78 -4.19 -3.66 15.60
C ASP A 78 -3.65 -2.32 15.10
N ASP A 79 -2.72 -1.75 15.86
CA ASP A 79 -2.08 -0.45 15.58
C ASP A 79 -1.50 -0.39 14.15
N ALA A 80 -1.09 -1.52 13.58
CA ALA A 80 -0.54 -1.55 12.23
C ALA A 80 -1.62 -1.42 11.16
N VAL A 81 -2.82 -1.95 11.42
CA VAL A 81 -3.97 -1.76 10.53
C VAL A 81 -4.41 -0.30 10.55
N ASP A 82 -4.45 0.34 11.73
CA ASP A 82 -4.80 1.76 11.84
C ASP A 82 -3.75 2.64 11.13
N ALA A 83 -2.45 2.36 11.30
CA ALA A 83 -1.40 3.06 10.57
C ALA A 83 -1.48 2.86 9.05
N LEU A 84 -1.95 1.69 8.58
CA LEU A 84 -2.21 1.46 7.15
C LEU A 84 -3.38 2.28 6.64
N ILE A 85 -4.45 2.41 7.42
CA ILE A 85 -5.63 3.21 7.08
C ILE A 85 -5.25 4.69 6.99
N ASP A 86 -4.53 5.22 7.98
CA ASP A 86 -4.06 6.60 7.98
C ASP A 86 -3.16 6.90 6.77
N TRP A 87 -2.26 5.97 6.44
CA TRP A 87 -1.41 6.08 5.25
C TRP A 87 -2.23 6.05 3.95
N GLU A 88 -3.19 5.13 3.82
CA GLU A 88 -4.10 5.05 2.66
C GLU A 88 -4.82 6.39 2.44
N GLU A 89 -5.41 6.96 3.49
CA GLU A 89 -6.14 8.22 3.45
C GLU A 89 -5.22 9.36 3.04
N HIS A 90 -4.02 9.40 3.59
CA HIS A 90 -3.02 10.39 3.22
C HIS A 90 -2.59 10.27 1.74
N VAL A 91 -2.38 9.07 1.21
CA VAL A 91 -2.05 8.89 -0.22
C VAL A 91 -3.22 9.34 -1.09
N ARG A 92 -4.47 9.02 -0.70
CA ARG A 92 -5.68 9.44 -1.42
C ARG A 92 -5.78 10.96 -1.52
N ASP A 93 -5.53 11.68 -0.41
CA ASP A 93 -5.60 13.15 -0.36
C ASP A 93 -4.57 13.85 -1.27
N HIS A 94 -3.50 13.16 -1.65
CA HIS A 94 -2.43 13.69 -2.50
C HIS A 94 -2.54 13.29 -3.97
N LEU A 95 -3.53 12.47 -4.33
CA LEU A 95 -3.78 12.03 -5.70
C LEU A 95 -4.81 12.93 -6.40
N ASP A 96 -4.65 13.10 -7.71
CA ASP A 96 -5.65 13.76 -8.54
C ASP A 96 -6.90 12.88 -8.65
N GLU A 97 -8.06 13.40 -8.24
CA GLU A 97 -9.37 12.73 -8.26
C GLU A 97 -9.77 12.25 -9.67
N ASN A 98 -9.17 12.79 -10.73
CA ASN A 98 -9.43 12.37 -12.11
C ASN A 98 -8.70 11.09 -12.51
N LEU A 99 -7.79 10.57 -11.68
CA LEU A 99 -7.09 9.32 -11.96
C LEU A 99 -8.01 8.11 -11.74
N SER A 100 -7.97 7.15 -12.67
CA SER A 100 -8.74 5.90 -12.56
C SER A 100 -8.08 4.95 -11.55
N ILE A 101 -8.32 5.20 -10.26
CA ILE A 101 -7.80 4.44 -9.12
C ILE A 101 -8.97 3.98 -8.24
N ASP A 102 -9.14 2.67 -8.09
CA ASP A 102 -10.14 2.07 -7.20
C ASP A 102 -9.50 1.62 -5.89
N TRP A 103 -10.18 1.76 -4.75
CA TRP A 103 -9.67 1.42 -3.40
C TRP A 103 -10.53 0.36 -2.73
N VAL A 104 -9.94 -0.64 -2.09
CA VAL A 104 -10.67 -1.79 -1.52
C VAL A 104 -9.99 -2.33 -0.27
N ARG A 105 -10.54 -2.07 0.93
CA ARG A 105 -10.06 -2.69 2.19
C ARG A 105 -10.70 -4.09 2.35
N ALA A 106 -9.94 -5.14 2.68
CA ALA A 106 -10.51 -6.42 3.16
C ALA A 106 -10.37 -6.64 4.67
#